data_AF-A0A829Q9T3-F1
#
_entry.id   AF-A0A829Q9T3-F1
#
_cell.length_a   1.000
_cell.length_b   1.000
_cell.length_c   1.000
_cell.angle_alpha   90.00
_cell.angle_beta   90.00
_cell.angle_gamma   90.00
#
_symmetry.space_group_name_H-M   'P 1'
#
loop_
_entity.id
_entity.type
_entity.pdbx_description
1 polymer ?
#
loop_
_entity_poly.entity_id
_entity_poly.type
_entity_poly.pdbx_seq_one_letter_code
_entity_poly.pdbx_strand_id
1 'polypeptide(L)'
;MSRGRRALILIMLAVIGIVATVSSVHIFRRQPQPGPAIAGLASTPPLGWNSWNVFGCNIDEQRIERTAQAMVSSGMRDAGYRYVVVDDCWFDPRRNASGNCARTPPVFLTA
;
A
#
# COMPACT_ATOMS: atom_id res chain seq x y z
N MET A 1 8.20 -15.49 59.06
CA MET A 1 7.97 -16.02 57.70
C MET A 1 9.08 -17.00 57.36
N SER A 2 8.77 -18.28 57.09
CA SER A 2 9.79 -19.33 56.88
C SER A 2 10.59 -19.11 55.59
N ARG A 3 11.85 -19.56 55.56
CA ARG A 3 12.73 -19.46 54.37
C ARG A 3 12.05 -20.01 53.10
N GLY A 4 11.24 -21.08 53.23
CA GLY A 4 10.45 -21.64 52.13
C GLY A 4 9.35 -20.73 51.59
N ARG A 5 8.66 -19.95 52.44
CA ARG A 5 7.65 -18.99 51.99
C ARG A 5 8.26 -17.82 51.20
N ARG A 6 9.48 -17.39 51.55
CA ARG A 6 10.20 -16.34 50.82
C ARG A 6 10.66 -16.81 49.44
N ALA A 7 11.16 -18.04 49.33
CA ALA A 7 11.57 -18.62 48.06
C ALA A 7 10.37 -18.77 47.08
N LEU A 8 9.21 -19.23 47.59
CA LEU A 8 8.01 -19.37 46.76
C LEU A 8 7.51 -18.03 46.20
N ILE A 9 7.53 -16.97 47.02
CA ILE A 9 7.10 -15.62 46.60
C ILE A 9 8.02 -15.08 45.50
N LEU A 10 9.33 -15.26 45.62
CA LEU A 10 10.30 -14.80 44.62
C LEU A 10 10.15 -15.54 43.28
N ILE A 11 9.88 -16.85 43.31
CA ILE A 11 9.62 -17.64 42.10
C ILE A 11 8.34 -17.18 41.41
N MET A 12 7.26 -16.95 42.17
CA MET A 12 6.00 -16.46 41.61
C MET A 12 6.15 -15.07 40.96
N LEU A 13 6.89 -14.16 41.59
CA LEU A 13 7.17 -12.83 41.01
C LEU A 13 8.00 -12.91 39.72
N ALA A 14 8.99 -13.79 39.66
CA ALA A 14 9.79 -14.01 38.46
C ALA A 14 8.94 -14.57 37.29
N VAL A 15 8.06 -15.53 37.58
CA VAL A 15 7.14 -16.11 36.58
C VAL A 15 6.17 -15.05 36.05
N ILE A 16 5.59 -14.22 36.93
CA ILE A 16 4.69 -13.13 36.53
C ILE A 16 5.41 -12.11 35.63
N GLY A 17 6.66 -11.73 35.97
CA GLY A 17 7.47 -10.82 35.14
C GLY A 17 7.77 -11.37 33.74
N ILE A 18 8.05 -12.68 33.62
CA ILE A 18 8.29 -13.34 32.33
C ILE A 18 7.00 -13.37 31.49
N VAL A 19 5.85 -13.70 32.09
CA VAL A 19 4.56 -13.73 31.37
C VAL A 19 4.15 -12.33 30.88
N ALA A 20 4.41 -11.28 31.67
CA ALA A 20 4.11 -9.90 31.30
C ALA A 20 4.96 -9.40 30.10
N THR A 21 6.23 -9.78 30.03
CA THR A 21 7.12 -9.41 28.91
C THR A 21 6.76 -10.13 27.61
N VAL A 22 6.45 -11.44 27.67
CA VAL A 22 6.01 -12.21 26.49
C VAL A 22 4.69 -11.67 25.93
N SER A 23 3.73 -11.30 26.79
CA SER A 23 2.45 -10.73 26.37
C SER A 23 2.61 -9.36 25.67
N SER A 24 3.57 -8.56 26.13
CA SER A 24 3.90 -7.25 25.53
C SER A 24 4.46 -7.38 24.11
N VAL A 25 5.24 -8.44 23.83
CA VAL A 25 5.79 -8.72 22.50
C VAL A 25 4.69 -9.16 21.51
N HIS A 26 3.66 -9.87 21.96
CA HIS A 26 2.56 -10.31 21.11
C HIS A 26 1.56 -9.19 20.76
N ILE A 27 1.32 -8.26 21.67
CA ILE A 27 0.42 -7.12 21.41
C ILE A 27 1.02 -6.17 20.36
N PHE A 28 2.34 -6.01 20.35
CA PHE A 28 3.05 -5.16 19.37
C PHE A 28 3.17 -5.78 17.98
N ARG A 29 2.89 -7.09 17.82
CA ARG A 29 2.88 -7.82 16.54
C ARG A 29 1.47 -8.04 15.96
N ARG A 30 0.49 -7.18 16.25
CA ARG A 30 -0.65 -7.07 15.32
C ARG A 30 -0.18 -6.41 14.03
N GLN A 31 0.41 -7.21 13.15
CA GLN A 31 0.51 -6.83 11.74
C GLN A 31 -0.92 -6.49 11.27
N PRO A 32 -1.13 -5.34 10.60
CA PRO A 32 -2.38 -5.10 9.90
C PRO A 32 -2.66 -6.34 9.06
N GLN A 33 -3.77 -7.03 9.34
CA GLN A 33 -4.17 -8.15 8.50
C GLN A 33 -4.41 -7.54 7.11
N PRO A 34 -3.67 -7.97 6.07
CA PRO A 34 -3.99 -7.55 4.72
C PRO A 34 -5.47 -7.91 4.50
N GLY A 35 -6.27 -6.96 4.02
CA GLY A 35 -7.60 -7.30 3.48
C GLY A 35 -7.46 -8.41 2.44
N PRO A 36 -8.53 -9.14 2.10
CA PRO A 36 -8.44 -10.27 1.18
C PRO A 36 -7.76 -9.84 -0.13
N ALA A 37 -6.47 -10.15 -0.23
CA ALA A 37 -5.73 -10.01 -1.47
C ALA A 37 -6.36 -11.03 -2.42
N ILE A 38 -6.73 -10.59 -3.63
CA ILE A 38 -6.98 -11.55 -4.69
C ILE A 38 -5.71 -12.39 -4.78
N ALA A 39 -5.84 -13.70 -4.57
CA ALA A 39 -4.70 -14.59 -4.41
C ALA A 39 -3.72 -14.39 -5.56
N GLY A 40 -2.51 -13.93 -5.25
CA GLY A 40 -1.44 -13.68 -6.22
C GLY A 40 -1.34 -12.27 -6.81
N LEU A 41 -2.28 -11.33 -6.55
CA LEU A 41 -2.23 -9.97 -7.14
C LEU A 41 -1.77 -8.87 -6.18
N ALA A 42 -2.08 -8.97 -4.88
CA ALA A 42 -1.79 -7.91 -3.90
C ALA A 42 -1.39 -8.48 -2.53
N SER A 43 -0.45 -9.43 -2.51
CA SER A 43 0.08 -10.03 -1.26
C SER A 43 0.77 -9.01 -0.33
N THR A 44 1.15 -7.85 -0.86
CA THR A 44 1.57 -6.65 -0.12
C THR A 44 0.77 -5.44 -0.62
N PRO A 45 0.66 -4.36 0.18
CA PRO A 45 0.06 -3.12 -0.29
C PRO A 45 0.69 -2.66 -1.63
N PRO A 46 -0.10 -2.33 -2.66
CA PRO A 46 0.45 -1.87 -3.93
C PRO A 46 1.08 -0.49 -3.76
N LEU A 47 2.28 -0.32 -4.31
CA LEU A 47 3.03 0.95 -4.26
C LEU A 47 3.06 1.57 -5.66
N GLY A 48 2.70 2.85 -5.75
CA GLY A 48 2.62 3.54 -7.03
C GLY A 48 2.35 5.04 -6.88
N TRP A 49 2.03 5.66 -8.00
CA TRP A 49 1.64 7.06 -8.11
C TRP A 49 0.26 7.15 -8.79
N ASN A 50 -0.51 8.19 -8.46
CA ASN A 50 -1.83 8.45 -9.03
C ASN A 50 -1.91 9.91 -9.54
N SER A 51 -2.48 10.11 -10.73
CA SER A 51 -2.52 11.41 -11.39
C SER A 51 -3.39 12.47 -10.71
N TRP A 52 -4.42 12.08 -9.97
CA TRP A 52 -5.39 12.99 -9.37
C TRP A 52 -4.72 13.99 -8.42
N ASN A 53 -3.78 13.51 -7.59
CA ASN A 53 -3.15 14.31 -6.54
C ASN A 53 -2.33 15.49 -7.06
N VAL A 54 -1.95 15.48 -8.34
CA VAL A 54 -1.12 16.53 -8.96
C VAL A 54 -1.83 17.22 -10.12
N PHE A 55 -2.55 16.45 -10.95
CA PHE A 55 -3.05 16.93 -12.23
C PHE A 55 -4.57 17.10 -12.30
N GLY A 56 -5.34 16.40 -11.47
CA GLY A 56 -6.80 16.30 -11.65
C GLY A 56 -7.13 15.92 -13.10
N CYS A 57 -8.00 16.68 -13.75
CA CYS A 57 -8.35 16.48 -15.17
C CYS A 57 -7.39 17.11 -16.18
N ASN A 58 -6.33 17.82 -15.73
CA ASN A 58 -5.30 18.37 -16.62
C ASN A 58 -4.20 17.34 -16.91
N ILE A 59 -4.60 16.20 -17.47
CA ILE A 59 -3.71 15.09 -17.84
C ILE A 59 -3.53 15.03 -19.36
N ASP A 60 -2.41 14.42 -19.78
CA ASP A 60 -2.19 13.97 -21.16
C ASP A 60 -1.13 12.85 -21.18
N GLU A 61 -1.02 12.15 -22.31
CA GLU A 61 -0.09 11.04 -22.53
C GLU A 61 1.35 11.41 -22.18
N GLN A 62 1.83 12.58 -22.59
CA GLN A 62 3.20 13.00 -22.33
C GLN A 62 3.47 13.25 -20.84
N ARG A 63 2.50 13.81 -20.10
CA ARG A 63 2.60 14.00 -18.65
C ARG A 63 2.69 12.66 -17.92
N ILE A 64 1.87 11.68 -18.34
CA ILE A 64 1.91 10.34 -17.76
C ILE A 64 3.24 9.65 -18.09
N GLU A 65 3.72 9.73 -19.34
CA GLU A 65 5.00 9.16 -19.75
C GLU A 65 6.17 9.79 -18.98
N ARG A 66 6.24 11.12 -18.89
CA ARG A 66 7.28 11.83 -18.11
C ARG A 66 7.22 11.46 -16.63
N THR A 67 6.04 11.25 -16.08
CA THR A 67 5.89 10.80 -14.68
C THR A 67 6.44 9.39 -14.49
N ALA A 68 6.16 8.47 -15.43
CA ALA A 68 6.73 7.13 -15.41
C ALA A 68 8.28 7.17 -15.50
N GLN A 69 8.83 7.99 -16.39
CA GLN A 69 10.27 8.21 -16.51
C GLN A 69 10.87 8.82 -15.22
N ALA A 70 10.16 9.74 -14.57
CA ALA A 70 10.56 10.32 -13.28
C ALA A 70 10.57 9.28 -12.16
N MET A 71 9.61 8.36 -12.12
CA MET A 71 9.60 7.26 -11.15
C MET A 71 10.79 6.32 -11.33
N VAL A 72 11.29 6.13 -12.56
CA VAL A 72 12.51 5.35 -12.81
C VAL A 72 13.74 6.13 -12.38
N SER A 73 13.92 7.33 -12.90
CA SER A 73 15.13 8.14 -12.68
C SER A 73 15.32 8.61 -11.24
N SER A 74 14.24 8.74 -10.47
CA SER A 74 14.31 9.06 -9.03
C SER A 74 14.60 7.86 -8.13
N GLY A 75 14.58 6.63 -8.65
CA GLY A 75 14.74 5.40 -7.88
C GLY A 75 13.44 4.89 -7.21
N MET A 76 12.30 5.57 -7.37
CA MET A 76 11.01 5.09 -6.85
C MET A 76 10.66 3.69 -7.35
N ARG A 77 10.92 3.40 -8.63
CA ARG A 77 10.73 2.05 -9.19
C ARG A 77 11.50 1.00 -8.40
N ASP A 78 12.76 1.29 -8.11
CA ASP A 78 13.67 0.37 -7.43
C ASP A 78 13.32 0.25 -5.93
N ALA A 79 12.73 1.29 -5.34
CA ALA A 79 12.11 1.26 -4.01
C ALA A 79 10.75 0.52 -3.96
N GLY A 80 10.24 0.01 -5.08
CA GLY A 80 9.05 -0.83 -5.13
C GLY A 80 7.78 -0.16 -5.66
N TYR A 81 7.83 1.11 -6.08
CA TYR A 81 6.68 1.78 -6.70
C TYR A 81 6.53 1.33 -8.17
N ARG A 82 5.54 0.48 -8.45
CA ARG A 82 5.36 -0.20 -9.74
C ARG A 82 4.16 0.28 -10.55
N TYR A 83 3.20 0.97 -9.93
CA TYR A 83 1.96 1.37 -10.59
C TYR A 83 1.96 2.86 -10.94
N VAL A 84 1.60 3.18 -12.18
CA VAL A 84 1.24 4.53 -12.65
C VAL A 84 -0.26 4.51 -12.89
N VAL A 85 -1.04 5.07 -11.97
CA VAL A 85 -2.50 5.09 -12.02
C VAL A 85 -2.96 6.36 -12.71
N VAL A 86 -3.56 6.21 -13.89
CA VAL A 86 -4.29 7.28 -14.58
C VAL A 86 -5.69 7.33 -13.99
N ASP A 87 -6.00 8.41 -13.28
CA ASP A 87 -7.29 8.65 -12.64
C ASP A 87 -8.30 9.21 -13.64
N ASP A 88 -9.33 9.94 -13.20
CA ASP A 88 -10.43 10.42 -14.04
C ASP A 88 -10.01 11.28 -15.26
N CYS A 89 -10.96 11.55 -16.16
CA CYS A 89 -10.83 12.44 -17.33
C CYS A 89 -9.96 11.94 -18.50
N TRP A 90 -9.48 10.70 -18.48
CA TRP A 90 -8.75 10.11 -19.62
C TRP A 90 -9.65 9.64 -20.78
N PHE A 91 -10.91 9.35 -20.49
CA PHE A 91 -11.89 8.76 -21.40
C PHE A 91 -12.94 9.78 -21.85
N ASP A 92 -13.51 9.55 -23.03
CA ASP A 92 -14.60 10.36 -23.58
C ASP A 92 -15.86 10.11 -22.74
N PRO A 93 -16.54 11.16 -22.25
CA PRO A 93 -17.81 11.01 -21.52
C PRO A 93 -18.88 10.22 -22.29
N ARG A 94 -18.76 10.13 -23.62
CA ARG A 94 -19.63 9.34 -24.48
C ARG A 94 -18.94 8.05 -24.90
N ARG A 95 -19.71 6.96 -24.88
CA ARG A 95 -19.31 5.70 -25.50
C ARG A 95 -19.29 5.85 -27.03
N ASN A 96 -18.43 5.09 -27.68
CA ASN A 96 -18.44 5.01 -29.14
C ASN A 96 -19.67 4.26 -29.67
N ALA A 97 -19.85 4.22 -30.99
CA ALA A 97 -21.00 3.57 -31.64
C ALA A 97 -21.17 2.09 -31.27
N SER A 98 -20.09 1.41 -30.86
CA SER A 98 -20.10 0.01 -30.40
C SER A 98 -20.36 -0.14 -28.90
N GLY A 99 -20.58 0.95 -28.17
CA GLY A 99 -20.82 0.94 -26.71
C GLY A 99 -19.55 0.88 -25.86
N ASN A 100 -18.35 1.00 -26.44
CA ASN A 100 -17.10 0.96 -25.69
C ASN A 100 -16.74 2.35 -25.14
N CYS A 101 -16.03 2.40 -24.01
CA CYS A 101 -15.39 3.63 -23.55
C CYS A 101 -14.42 4.09 -24.62
N ALA A 102 -14.61 5.31 -25.13
CA ALA A 102 -13.65 5.92 -26.03
C ALA A 102 -12.62 6.70 -25.21
N ARG A 103 -11.45 6.90 -25.80
CA ARG A 103 -10.43 7.79 -25.28
C ARG A 103 -10.82 9.23 -25.61
N THR A 104 -10.41 10.21 -24.80
CA THR A 104 -10.58 11.64 -25.15
C THR A 104 -9.38 12.12 -25.98
N PRO A 105 -9.51 12.43 -27.28
CA PRO A 105 -8.51 13.23 -27.97
C PRO A 105 -8.59 14.68 -27.45
N PRO A 106 -7.46 15.38 -27.20
CA PRO A 106 -6.07 14.98 -27.48
C PRO A 106 -5.35 14.36 -26.27
N VAL A 107 -6.06 14.07 -25.18
CA VAL A 107 -5.48 13.62 -23.88
C VAL A 107 -4.60 12.39 -24.08
N PHE A 108 -5.02 11.46 -24.93
CA PHE A 108 -4.21 10.31 -25.31
C PHE A 108 -4.29 10.14 -26.83
N LEU A 109 -3.17 9.86 -27.50
CA LEU A 109 -3.06 9.87 -28.97
C LEU A 109 -2.72 8.50 -29.57
N THR A 110 -2.02 7.62 -28.83
CA THR A 110 -1.60 6.30 -29.34
C THR A 110 -2.06 5.09 -28.50
N ALA A 111 -2.51 4.03 -29.17
CA ALA A 111 -2.88 2.74 -28.55
C ALA A 111 -1.67 1.82 -28.44
#